data_AF-A0A9P5P4H4-F1
#
_entry.id   AF-A0A9P5P4H4-F1
#
_cell.length_a   1.000
_cell.length_b   1.000
_cell.length_c   1.000
_cell.angle_alpha   90.00
_cell.angle_beta   90.00
_cell.angle_gamma   90.00
#
_symmetry.space_group_name_H-M   'P 1'
#
loop_
_entity.id
_entity.type
_entity.pdbx_description
1 polymer ?
#
loop_
_entity_poly.entity_id
_entity_poly.type
_entity_poly.pdbx_seq_one_letter_code
_entity_poly.pdbx_strand_id
1 'polypeptide(L)'
;MFDFVGTALYIFFILVNNVQSDVFSGIFSDIVTTTAANFTLDGVLVGTFTHLPDSTLPDFQFGPNALVFSTSGLKNAAHQMVISTSDLTESFFVNFDYALYTFENAARTESMVSESWQLSTFPTSTDSSSPSTSTTNINHLSVGASVGGIIGGLAVLIGVLVVLFCHRRRQHFRPRSLKNINSELKHPLVPNTSALVSTAFPYLNYSNSNLPLATAEGEPWHSCQNELDGQV
;
A
#
# COMPACT_ATOMS: atom_id res chain seq x y z
N MET A 1 -9.53 -12.63 -1.26
CA MET A 1 -9.91 -13.68 -0.29
C MET A 1 -8.64 -14.16 0.38
N PHE A 2 -8.66 -14.36 1.69
CA PHE A 2 -7.59 -15.00 2.44
C PHE A 2 -8.16 -15.71 3.66
N ASP A 3 -7.43 -16.69 4.18
CA ASP A 3 -7.81 -17.45 5.37
C ASP A 3 -6.91 -17.06 6.54
N PHE A 4 -7.45 -17.10 7.76
CA PHE A 4 -6.69 -16.86 8.99
C PHE A 4 -7.23 -17.72 10.13
N VAL A 5 -6.41 -17.95 11.16
CA VAL A 5 -6.85 -18.59 12.42
C VAL A 5 -6.69 -17.57 13.53
N GLY A 6 -7.79 -17.17 14.17
CA GLY A 6 -7.70 -16.10 15.14
C GLY A 6 -9.00 -15.70 15.84
N THR A 7 -8.90 -14.71 16.71
CA THR A 7 -9.98 -14.16 17.54
C THR A 7 -10.36 -12.73 17.18
N ALA A 8 -9.54 -12.03 16.39
CA ALA A 8 -9.84 -10.71 15.86
C ALA A 8 -9.15 -10.51 14.50
N LEU A 9 -9.70 -9.59 13.70
CA LEU A 9 -9.17 -9.21 12.39
C LEU A 9 -9.30 -7.69 12.20
N TYR A 10 -8.26 -7.08 11.65
CA TYR A 10 -8.18 -5.66 11.30
C TYR A 10 -7.64 -5.55 9.87
N ILE A 11 -8.32 -4.78 9.01
CA ILE A 11 -7.96 -4.63 7.60
C ILE A 11 -7.68 -3.17 7.31
N PHE A 12 -6.55 -2.92 6.65
CA PHE A 12 -6.09 -1.59 6.28
C PHE A 12 -5.92 -1.49 4.76
N PHE A 13 -6.38 -0.38 4.20
CA PHE A 13 -6.19 -0.05 2.79
C PHE A 13 -5.20 1.11 2.64
N ILE A 14 -4.80 1.36 1.40
CA ILE A 14 -4.28 2.65 0.98
C ILE A 14 -5.46 3.45 0.43
N LEU A 15 -5.86 4.52 1.11
CA LEU A 15 -6.96 5.39 0.67
C LEU A 15 -6.41 6.57 -0.12
N VAL A 16 -7.06 6.87 -1.24
CA VAL A 16 -6.66 7.96 -2.15
C VAL A 16 -7.58 9.15 -1.92
N ASN A 17 -7.00 10.31 -1.65
CA ASN A 17 -7.74 11.55 -1.40
C ASN A 17 -7.56 12.56 -2.51
N ASN A 18 -6.35 12.64 -3.04
CA ASN A 18 -6.03 13.57 -4.09
C ASN A 18 -4.98 12.96 -5.00
N VAL A 19 -5.32 12.81 -6.27
CA VAL A 19 -4.36 12.58 -7.34
C VAL A 19 -4.27 13.91 -8.08
N GLN A 20 -3.28 14.72 -7.75
CA GLN A 20 -3.04 15.97 -8.46
C GLN A 20 -2.91 15.65 -9.95
N SER A 21 -3.90 16.07 -10.74
CA SER A 21 -3.89 15.93 -12.20
C SER A 21 -3.17 17.11 -12.84
N ASP A 22 -2.00 17.47 -12.31
CA ASP A 22 -1.25 18.68 -12.65
C ASP A 22 -0.69 18.69 -14.09
N VAL A 23 -0.83 17.60 -14.85
CA VAL A 23 -0.46 17.55 -16.28
C VAL A 23 -1.62 17.13 -17.20
N PHE A 24 -2.72 16.57 -16.67
CA PHE A 24 -3.78 15.93 -17.46
C PHE A 24 -5.23 16.34 -17.09
N SER A 25 -5.39 17.33 -16.19
CA SER A 25 -6.69 17.88 -15.74
C SER A 25 -7.66 18.27 -16.89
N GLY A 26 -7.14 18.55 -18.09
CA GLY A 26 -7.96 18.89 -19.27
C GLY A 26 -8.28 17.74 -20.23
N ILE A 27 -7.75 16.53 -20.02
CA ILE A 27 -7.91 15.40 -20.97
C ILE A 27 -8.48 14.14 -20.29
N PHE A 28 -8.29 13.93 -18.98
CA PHE A 28 -8.90 12.82 -18.23
C PHE A 28 -9.61 13.35 -16.97
N SER A 29 -10.94 13.46 -17.03
CA SER A 29 -11.78 13.93 -15.91
C SER A 29 -12.21 12.82 -14.95
N ASP A 30 -11.96 11.55 -15.30
CA ASP A 30 -12.61 10.40 -14.64
C ASP A 30 -11.59 9.45 -13.99
N ILE A 31 -10.71 9.96 -13.13
CA ILE A 31 -9.90 9.07 -12.28
C ILE A 31 -10.77 8.65 -11.09
N VAL A 32 -11.11 7.36 -11.03
CA VAL A 32 -11.82 6.78 -9.90
C VAL A 32 -10.87 6.69 -8.71
N THR A 33 -11.10 7.54 -7.71
CA THR A 33 -10.39 7.52 -6.42
C THR A 33 -11.30 7.14 -5.26
N THR A 34 -12.61 7.01 -5.50
CA THR A 34 -13.56 6.45 -4.54
C THR A 34 -13.25 4.99 -4.27
N THR A 35 -13.12 4.64 -2.99
CA THR A 35 -12.90 3.27 -2.54
C THR A 35 -14.17 2.77 -1.87
N ALA A 36 -14.69 1.62 -2.29
CA ALA A 36 -15.76 0.95 -1.57
C ALA A 36 -15.55 -0.57 -1.60
N ALA A 37 -15.95 -1.25 -0.52
CA ALA A 37 -15.79 -2.69 -0.39
C ALA A 37 -16.81 -3.29 0.57
N ASN A 38 -17.22 -4.52 0.27
CA ASN A 38 -18.02 -5.39 1.10
C ASN A 38 -17.13 -6.46 1.75
N PHE A 39 -17.32 -6.68 3.04
CA PHE A 39 -16.55 -7.59 3.87
C PHE A 39 -17.42 -8.77 4.29
N THR A 40 -17.06 -9.96 3.81
CA THR A 40 -17.75 -11.21 4.13
C THR A 40 -16.81 -12.11 4.93
N LEU A 41 -17.24 -12.51 6.12
CA LEU A 41 -16.52 -13.40 7.03
C LEU A 41 -17.30 -14.71 7.14
N ASP A 42 -16.66 -15.82 6.83
CA ASP A 42 -17.25 -17.17 6.85
C ASP A 42 -18.56 -17.28 6.05
N GLY A 43 -18.62 -16.58 4.91
CA GLY A 43 -19.78 -16.55 4.02
C GLY A 43 -20.90 -15.57 4.45
N VAL A 44 -20.73 -14.84 5.56
CA VAL A 44 -21.71 -13.85 6.05
C VAL A 44 -21.18 -12.43 5.83
N LEU A 45 -21.99 -11.56 5.23
CA LEU A 45 -21.67 -10.13 5.11
C LEU A 45 -21.61 -9.51 6.52
N VAL A 46 -20.43 -9.06 6.94
CA VAL A 46 -20.17 -8.51 8.28
C VAL A 46 -19.86 -7.02 8.26
N GLY A 47 -19.65 -6.42 7.09
CA GLY A 47 -19.42 -4.99 6.99
C GLY A 47 -19.35 -4.48 5.56
N THR A 48 -19.48 -3.17 5.43
CA THR A 48 -19.30 -2.43 4.19
C THR A 48 -18.50 -1.18 4.48
N PHE A 49 -17.66 -0.75 3.55
CA PHE A 49 -16.86 0.47 3.67
C PHE A 49 -16.99 1.31 2.41
N THR A 50 -16.95 2.63 2.59
CA THR A 50 -16.91 3.61 1.51
C THR A 50 -16.05 4.79 1.96
N HIS A 51 -15.14 5.19 1.09
CA HIS A 51 -14.26 6.34 1.23
C HIS A 51 -14.43 7.22 0.01
N LEU A 52 -14.81 8.48 0.27
CA LEU A 52 -14.81 9.52 -0.76
C LEU A 52 -13.49 10.30 -0.67
N PRO A 53 -12.89 10.66 -1.80
CA PRO A 53 -11.67 11.46 -1.82
C PRO A 53 -11.87 12.81 -1.12
N ASP A 54 -10.98 13.15 -0.18
CA ASP A 54 -11.01 14.43 0.53
C ASP A 54 -9.74 15.24 0.25
N SER A 55 -9.86 16.26 -0.61
CA SER A 55 -8.74 17.12 -0.99
C SER A 55 -8.11 17.93 0.16
N THR A 56 -8.72 17.93 1.35
CA THR A 56 -8.16 18.56 2.56
C THR A 56 -7.22 17.64 3.34
N LEU A 57 -7.23 16.33 3.04
CA LEU A 57 -6.36 15.31 3.63
C LEU A 57 -5.13 15.06 2.74
N PRO A 58 -4.08 14.40 3.27
CA PRO A 58 -2.93 14.01 2.46
C PRO A 58 -3.34 13.17 1.25
N ASP A 59 -2.64 13.32 0.13
CA ASP A 59 -2.93 12.64 -1.15
C ASP A 59 -3.24 11.14 -0.99
N PHE A 60 -2.48 10.48 -0.11
CA PHE A 60 -2.69 9.09 0.31
C PHE A 60 -2.76 8.98 1.84
N GLN A 61 -3.69 8.17 2.33
CA GLN A 61 -3.72 7.71 3.74
C GLN A 61 -3.34 6.24 3.81
N PHE A 62 -2.58 5.88 4.85
CA PHE A 62 -2.03 4.55 5.07
C PHE A 62 -1.86 4.28 6.58
N GLY A 63 -1.57 3.03 6.93
CA GLY A 63 -1.32 2.63 8.31
C GLY A 63 -2.57 2.80 9.20
N PRO A 64 -2.42 3.20 10.48
CA PRO A 64 -3.52 3.28 11.45
C PRO A 64 -4.69 4.17 11.03
N ASN A 65 -4.44 5.20 10.21
CA ASN A 65 -5.46 6.14 9.74
C ASN A 65 -6.33 5.57 8.61
N ALA A 66 -5.98 4.40 8.07
CA ALA A 66 -6.67 3.76 6.97
C ALA A 66 -7.26 2.39 7.35
N LEU A 67 -7.69 2.25 8.62
CA LEU A 67 -8.46 1.09 9.08
C LEU A 67 -9.85 1.09 8.42
N VAL A 68 -10.12 0.10 7.57
CA VAL A 68 -11.38 0.02 6.81
C VAL A 68 -12.36 -1.01 7.36
N PHE A 69 -11.87 -1.96 8.14
CA PHE A 69 -12.69 -2.97 8.80
C PHE A 69 -12.00 -3.52 10.04
N SER A 70 -12.76 -3.77 11.10
CA SER A 70 -12.30 -4.51 12.28
C SER A 70 -13.41 -5.35 12.89
N THR A 71 -13.03 -6.50 13.44
CA THR A 71 -13.91 -7.36 14.25
C THR A 71 -13.09 -8.08 15.31
N SER A 72 -13.70 -8.32 16.46
CA SER A 72 -13.09 -9.06 17.59
C SER A 72 -14.12 -10.01 18.20
N GLY A 73 -13.68 -10.87 19.13
CA GLY A 73 -14.56 -11.85 19.77
C GLY A 73 -14.94 -13.02 18.84
N LEU A 74 -14.14 -13.25 17.79
CA LEU A 74 -14.26 -14.45 16.96
C LEU A 74 -13.82 -15.67 17.77
N LYS A 75 -14.39 -16.84 17.45
CA LYS A 75 -13.89 -18.11 18.00
C LYS A 75 -12.47 -18.31 17.50
N ASN A 76 -11.55 -18.78 18.34
CA ASN A 76 -10.19 -19.10 17.90
C ASN A 76 -10.17 -20.33 16.97
N ALA A 77 -10.54 -20.14 15.70
CA ALA A 77 -10.73 -21.16 14.70
C ALA A 77 -10.29 -20.64 13.32
N ALA A 78 -10.31 -21.51 12.31
CA ALA A 78 -10.09 -21.10 10.94
C ALA A 78 -11.27 -20.27 10.43
N HIS A 79 -10.96 -19.14 9.82
CA HIS A 79 -11.88 -18.17 9.26
C HIS A 79 -11.50 -17.86 7.82
N GLN A 80 -12.50 -17.53 7.01
CA GLN A 80 -12.31 -17.05 5.66
C GLN A 80 -12.79 -15.61 5.53
N MET A 81 -11.91 -14.75 5.04
CA MET A 81 -12.21 -13.35 4.76
C MET A 81 -12.29 -13.09 3.25
N VAL A 82 -13.41 -12.51 2.82
CA VAL A 82 -13.62 -12.04 1.45
C VAL A 82 -13.83 -10.53 1.45
N ILE A 83 -13.01 -9.83 0.66
CA ILE A 83 -13.15 -8.42 0.34
C ILE A 83 -13.63 -8.37 -1.11
N SER A 84 -14.75 -7.71 -1.35
CA SER A 84 -15.37 -7.67 -2.68
C SER A 84 -15.89 -6.28 -3.00
N THR A 85 -15.92 -5.94 -4.28
CA THR A 85 -16.64 -4.78 -4.83
C THR A 85 -17.91 -5.22 -5.56
N SER A 86 -18.25 -6.50 -5.47
CA SER A 86 -19.47 -7.08 -6.03
C SER A 86 -20.69 -6.39 -5.42
N ASP A 87 -21.75 -6.28 -6.21
CA ASP A 87 -23.01 -5.62 -5.86
C ASP A 87 -22.93 -4.09 -5.70
N LEU A 88 -21.80 -3.49 -6.07
CA LEU A 88 -21.67 -2.04 -6.22
C LEU A 88 -21.91 -1.63 -7.68
N THR A 89 -22.66 -0.56 -7.90
CA THR A 89 -23.12 -0.15 -9.24
C THR A 89 -22.15 0.77 -9.99
N GLU A 90 -21.05 1.15 -9.34
CA GLU A 90 -20.04 2.04 -9.90
C GLU A 90 -18.66 1.38 -9.94
N SER A 91 -17.72 2.01 -10.65
CA SER A 91 -16.32 1.63 -10.59
C SER A 91 -15.73 2.12 -9.27
N PHE A 92 -15.09 1.23 -8.52
CA PHE A 92 -14.38 1.56 -7.28
C PHE A 92 -12.93 1.14 -7.36
N PHE A 93 -12.05 1.95 -6.79
CA PHE A 93 -10.65 1.62 -6.65
C PHE A 93 -10.40 1.02 -5.27
N VAL A 94 -9.91 -0.22 -5.20
CA VAL A 94 -9.53 -0.88 -3.94
C VAL A 94 -8.04 -1.14 -3.97
N ASN A 95 -7.33 -0.64 -2.95
CA ASN A 95 -5.90 -0.86 -2.78
C ASN A 95 -5.66 -1.42 -1.37
N PHE A 96 -5.52 -2.75 -1.29
CA PHE A 96 -5.24 -3.45 -0.04
C PHE A 96 -3.80 -3.19 0.41
N ASP A 97 -3.61 -2.86 1.69
CA ASP A 97 -2.27 -2.69 2.28
C ASP A 97 -1.89 -3.94 3.08
N TYR A 98 -2.47 -4.10 4.27
CA TYR A 98 -2.24 -5.26 5.13
C TYR A 98 -3.45 -5.60 6.00
N ALA A 99 -3.42 -6.80 6.56
CA ALA A 99 -4.34 -7.23 7.59
C ALA A 99 -3.58 -7.72 8.83
N LEU A 100 -4.12 -7.44 10.01
CA LEU A 100 -3.62 -7.95 11.29
C LEU A 100 -4.69 -8.86 11.90
N TYR A 101 -4.26 -9.97 12.49
CA TYR A 101 -5.15 -10.83 13.26
C TYR A 101 -4.52 -11.18 14.60
N THR A 102 -5.37 -11.40 15.60
CA THR A 102 -4.96 -11.96 16.89
C THR A 102 -5.35 -13.41 16.94
N PHE A 103 -4.63 -14.23 17.69
CA PHE A 103 -5.00 -15.61 17.95
C PHE A 103 -4.73 -15.94 19.41
N GLU A 104 -5.49 -16.87 19.96
CA GLU A 104 -5.14 -17.43 21.26
C GLU A 104 -4.16 -18.57 21.02
N ASN A 105 -2.94 -18.39 21.51
CA ASN A 105 -2.05 -19.54 21.64
C ASN A 105 -2.68 -20.41 22.74
N ALA A 106 -3.22 -21.56 22.35
CA ALA A 106 -3.45 -22.62 23.31
C ALA A 106 -2.07 -23.00 23.84
N ALA A 107 -1.59 -22.28 24.85
CA ALA A 107 -0.49 -22.73 25.66
C ALA A 107 -0.90 -24.15 26.03
N ARG A 108 -0.18 -25.14 25.50
CA ARG A 108 -0.34 -26.50 25.97
C ARG A 108 -0.30 -26.36 27.47
N THR A 109 -1.43 -26.60 28.11
CA THR A 109 -1.41 -27.04 29.49
C THR A 109 -0.84 -28.45 29.37
N GLU A 110 0.46 -28.55 29.06
CA GLU A 110 1.31 -29.63 29.48
C GLU A 110 1.30 -29.50 31.00
N SER A 111 0.20 -29.95 31.61
CA SER A 111 0.33 -30.66 32.87
C SER A 111 1.38 -31.71 32.58
N MET A 112 2.61 -31.46 33.05
CA MET A 112 3.71 -32.42 33.05
C MET A 112 3.27 -33.60 33.91
N VAL A 113 2.37 -34.43 33.41
CA VAL A 113 2.23 -35.79 33.89
C VAL A 113 3.35 -36.52 33.20
N SER A 114 4.42 -36.78 33.95
CA SER A 114 5.48 -37.69 33.55
C SER A 114 4.86 -39.06 33.24
N GLU A 115 4.44 -39.28 32.00
CA GLU A 115 4.17 -40.61 31.48
C GLU A 115 5.51 -41.28 31.21
N SER A 116 5.89 -42.13 32.15
CA SER A 116 6.95 -43.11 32.00
C SER A 116 6.69 -43.96 30.76
N TRP A 117 7.59 -43.88 29.78
CA TRP A 117 7.60 -44.73 28.59
C TRP A 117 7.64 -46.21 29.00
N GLN A 118 6.51 -46.90 28.95
CA GLN A 118 6.48 -48.36 28.91
C GLN A 118 6.64 -48.81 27.46
N LEU A 119 7.74 -49.53 27.25
CA LEU A 119 8.15 -50.23 26.04
C LEU A 119 7.04 -51.19 25.58
N SER A 120 6.41 -50.90 24.44
CA SER A 120 5.48 -51.83 23.77
C SER A 120 6.13 -52.39 22.52
N THR A 121 6.42 -53.69 22.60
CA THR A 121 7.01 -54.55 21.57
C THR A 121 6.01 -54.79 20.43
N PHE A 122 6.34 -54.36 19.22
CA PHE A 122 5.64 -54.79 17.99
C PHE A 122 6.39 -55.95 17.33
N PRO A 123 5.68 -56.97 16.82
CA PRO A 123 6.32 -58.08 16.13
C PRO A 123 6.69 -57.73 14.68
N THR A 124 7.89 -58.17 14.35
CA THR A 124 8.53 -58.35 13.05
C THR A 124 7.57 -58.78 11.93
N SER A 125 7.65 -58.08 10.80
CA SER A 125 7.40 -58.68 9.49
C SER A 125 8.56 -58.32 8.57
N THR A 126 9.30 -59.36 8.26
CA THR A 126 10.41 -59.47 7.35
C THR A 126 9.93 -59.18 5.94
N ASP A 127 10.58 -58.27 5.23
CA ASP A 127 10.76 -58.49 3.80
C ASP A 127 12.09 -57.92 3.30
N SER A 128 12.74 -58.76 2.53
CA SER A 128 14.15 -58.70 2.16
C SER A 128 14.30 -58.21 0.72
N SER A 129 15.03 -57.11 0.51
CA SER A 129 15.77 -56.87 -0.74
C SER A 129 16.83 -55.78 -0.57
N SER A 130 18.09 -56.20 -0.61
CA SER A 130 19.30 -55.41 -0.86
C SER A 130 19.83 -55.80 -2.27
N PRO A 131 20.85 -55.15 -2.85
CA PRO A 131 21.31 -53.75 -2.70
C PRO A 131 21.64 -53.09 -4.08
N SER A 132 21.83 -51.77 -4.12
CA SER A 132 22.80 -51.20 -5.08
C SER A 132 23.34 -49.84 -4.63
N THR A 133 24.63 -49.86 -4.36
CA THR A 133 25.53 -48.77 -4.05
C THR A 133 25.70 -47.84 -5.25
N SER A 134 25.50 -46.52 -5.06
CA SER A 134 26.08 -45.51 -5.95
C SER A 134 26.50 -44.29 -5.15
N THR A 135 27.73 -44.35 -4.67
CA THR A 135 28.49 -43.24 -4.12
C THR A 135 28.74 -42.23 -5.23
N THR A 136 27.96 -41.14 -5.28
CA THR A 136 28.26 -40.00 -6.17
C THR A 136 29.06 -38.98 -5.39
N ASN A 137 30.35 -38.89 -5.74
CA ASN A 137 31.27 -37.85 -5.29
C ASN A 137 30.65 -36.46 -5.54
N ILE A 138 30.39 -35.73 -4.45
CA ILE A 138 29.99 -34.33 -4.52
C ILE A 138 31.26 -33.52 -4.71
N ASN A 139 31.62 -33.28 -5.97
CA ASN A 139 32.73 -32.41 -6.32
C ASN A 139 32.40 -30.97 -5.93
N HIS A 140 33.29 -30.41 -5.12
CA HIS A 140 33.42 -29.02 -4.69
C HIS A 140 33.14 -28.01 -5.82
N LEU A 141 31.92 -27.45 -5.84
CA LEU A 141 31.52 -26.38 -6.77
C LEU A 141 32.24 -25.08 -6.37
N SER A 142 33.06 -24.55 -7.27
CA SER A 142 33.76 -23.29 -7.07
C SER A 142 32.76 -22.12 -7.07
N VAL A 143 32.64 -21.47 -5.91
CA VAL A 143 31.79 -20.30 -5.64
C VAL A 143 32.20 -19.04 -6.46
N GLY A 144 33.25 -19.12 -7.28
CA GLY A 144 33.85 -17.97 -7.96
C GLY A 144 33.09 -17.44 -9.19
N ALA A 145 32.17 -18.20 -9.78
CA ALA A 145 31.56 -17.83 -11.07
C ALA A 145 30.31 -16.92 -10.96
N SER A 146 29.64 -16.90 -9.81
CA SER A 146 28.33 -16.23 -9.67
C SER A 146 28.45 -14.72 -9.34
N VAL A 147 29.58 -14.25 -8.85
CA VAL A 147 29.74 -12.86 -8.36
C VAL A 147 30.10 -11.88 -9.49
N GLY A 148 30.67 -12.35 -10.60
CA GLY A 148 31.08 -11.48 -11.71
C GLY A 148 29.93 -10.88 -12.53
N GLY A 149 28.79 -11.58 -12.64
CA GLY A 149 27.67 -11.15 -13.48
C GLY A 149 26.91 -9.93 -12.95
N ILE A 150 26.76 -9.85 -11.61
CA ILE A 150 25.92 -8.82 -10.98
C ILE A 150 26.58 -7.43 -11.10
N ILE A 151 27.89 -7.36 -10.88
CA ILE A 151 28.64 -6.09 -10.92
C ILE A 151 28.67 -5.54 -12.35
N GLY A 152 28.89 -6.41 -13.34
CA GLY A 152 28.84 -6.02 -14.76
C GLY A 152 27.44 -5.58 -15.20
N GLY A 153 26.40 -6.32 -14.79
CA GLY A 153 25.01 -5.98 -15.09
C GLY A 153 24.58 -4.64 -14.50
N LEU A 154 24.96 -4.35 -13.25
CA LEU A 154 24.61 -3.09 -12.60
C LEU A 154 25.22 -1.88 -13.31
N ALA A 155 26.50 -1.99 -13.72
CA ALA A 155 27.18 -0.90 -14.41
C ALA A 155 26.54 -0.58 -15.77
N VAL A 156 26.17 -1.61 -16.53
CA VAL A 156 25.48 -1.43 -17.83
C VAL A 156 24.08 -0.86 -17.63
N LEU A 157 23.32 -1.37 -16.65
CA LEU A 157 21.96 -0.90 -16.36
C LEU A 157 21.95 0.59 -15.97
N ILE A 158 22.87 1.00 -15.09
CA ILE A 158 23.02 2.41 -14.68
C ILE A 158 23.40 3.28 -15.89
N GLY A 159 24.32 2.82 -16.74
CA GLY A 159 24.70 3.53 -17.96
C GLY A 159 23.51 3.78 -18.90
N VAL A 160 22.67 2.76 -19.11
CA VAL A 160 21.46 2.88 -19.95
C VAL A 160 20.48 3.89 -19.35
N LEU A 161 20.24 3.84 -18.04
CA LEU A 161 19.35 4.78 -17.36
C LEU A 161 19.85 6.24 -17.45
N VAL A 162 21.15 6.48 -17.30
CA VAL A 162 21.75 7.82 -17.44
C VAL A 162 21.62 8.33 -18.87
N VAL A 163 21.86 7.49 -19.88
CA VAL A 163 21.68 7.88 -21.30
C VAL A 163 20.23 8.23 -21.59
N LEU A 164 19.27 7.39 -21.16
CA LEU A 164 17.84 7.67 -21.33
C LEU A 164 17.41 8.95 -20.62
N PHE A 165 17.86 9.16 -19.38
CA PHE A 165 17.57 10.37 -18.62
C PHE A 165 18.14 11.62 -19.31
N CYS A 166 19.38 11.54 -19.80
CA CYS A 166 20.00 12.63 -20.58
C CYS A 166 19.24 12.90 -21.89
N HIS A 167 18.80 11.85 -22.58
CA HIS A 167 18.08 11.99 -23.83
C HIS A 167 16.70 12.62 -23.63
N ARG A 168 15.96 12.20 -22.58
CA ARG A 168 14.69 12.81 -22.19
C ARG A 168 14.87 14.28 -21.81
N ARG A 169 15.89 14.59 -21.00
CA ARG A 169 16.17 15.97 -20.61
C ARG A 169 16.53 16.85 -21.80
N ARG A 170 17.31 16.34 -22.76
CA ARG A 170 17.65 17.09 -23.98
C ARG A 170 16.47 17.31 -24.91
N GLN A 171 15.50 16.39 -24.95
CA GLN A 171 14.28 16.57 -25.75
C GLN A 171 13.40 17.72 -25.23
N HIS A 172 13.38 17.96 -23.91
CA HIS A 172 12.64 19.08 -23.33
C HIS A 172 13.30 20.46 -23.56
N PHE A 173 14.58 20.50 -23.93
CA PHE A 173 15.31 21.74 -24.24
C PHE A 173 15.59 21.90 -25.74
N ARG A 174 14.59 21.65 -26.60
CA ARG A 174 14.59 22.27 -27.93
C ARG A 174 14.07 23.70 -27.77
N PRO A 175 14.92 24.74 -27.74
CA PRO A 175 14.44 26.10 -27.86
C PRO A 175 13.64 26.16 -29.16
N ARG A 176 12.35 26.52 -29.04
CA ARG A 176 11.53 26.86 -30.21
C ARG A 176 12.29 27.95 -30.94
N SER A 177 12.93 27.57 -32.05
CA SER A 177 13.56 28.49 -32.97
C SER A 177 12.47 29.49 -33.35
N LEU A 178 12.61 30.72 -32.86
CA LEU A 178 11.77 31.86 -33.20
C LEU A 178 12.01 32.19 -34.67
N LYS A 179 11.49 31.34 -35.56
CA LYS A 179 11.29 31.70 -36.95
C LYS A 179 10.06 32.59 -36.98
N ASN A 180 10.34 33.87 -37.22
CA ASN A 180 9.57 34.68 -38.14
C ASN A 180 8.24 35.25 -37.62
N ILE A 181 8.33 36.41 -36.94
CA ILE A 181 7.17 37.29 -36.65
C ILE A 181 7.35 38.66 -37.35
N ASN A 182 8.04 38.71 -38.51
CA ASN A 182 8.27 39.94 -39.27
C ASN A 182 7.57 39.94 -40.64
N SER A 183 6.41 39.32 -40.71
CA SER A 183 5.38 39.55 -41.72
C SER A 183 4.07 39.46 -40.94
N GLU A 184 3.24 40.47 -40.74
CA GLU A 184 2.72 41.38 -41.75
C GLU A 184 1.75 42.32 -41.00
N LEU A 185 2.20 43.52 -40.62
CA LEU A 185 1.32 44.53 -40.00
C LEU A 185 1.09 45.65 -40.99
N LYS A 186 0.18 45.43 -41.94
CA LYS A 186 -0.38 46.50 -42.75
C LYS A 186 -1.78 46.17 -43.28
N HIS A 187 -2.76 46.11 -42.39
CA HIS A 187 -4.15 46.29 -42.81
C HIS A 187 -4.92 47.28 -41.93
N PRO A 188 -5.80 48.11 -42.54
CA PRO A 188 -6.33 49.33 -41.95
C PRO A 188 -7.53 49.04 -41.04
N LEU A 189 -7.68 49.93 -40.06
CA LEU A 189 -8.75 50.02 -39.08
C LEU A 189 -10.14 49.92 -39.73
N VAL A 190 -10.95 48.97 -39.24
CA VAL A 190 -12.41 49.06 -39.27
C VAL A 190 -12.90 48.93 -37.83
N PRO A 191 -13.59 49.93 -37.27
CA PRO A 191 -14.29 49.76 -36.01
C PRO A 191 -15.72 49.30 -36.32
N ASN A 192 -16.14 48.14 -35.80
CA ASN A 192 -17.47 48.09 -35.19
C ASN A 192 -17.81 46.81 -34.41
N THR A 193 -18.60 47.07 -33.36
CA THR A 193 -19.69 46.24 -32.81
C THR A 193 -19.37 45.01 -31.96
N SER A 194 -19.45 45.30 -30.65
CA SER A 194 -20.36 44.69 -29.65
C SER A 194 -20.11 43.28 -29.11
N ALA A 195 -19.98 43.29 -27.79
CA ALA A 195 -20.38 42.26 -26.83
C ALA A 195 -19.67 40.90 -26.97
N LEU A 196 -18.89 40.55 -25.95
CA LEU A 196 -19.36 39.60 -24.94
C LEU A 196 -18.51 39.74 -23.67
N VAL A 197 -19.25 39.74 -22.57
CA VAL A 197 -18.78 39.67 -21.20
C VAL A 197 -17.88 38.45 -21.04
N SER A 198 -16.64 38.65 -20.61
CA SER A 198 -15.79 37.58 -20.08
C SER A 198 -15.10 38.10 -18.83
N THR A 199 -15.68 37.75 -17.69
CA THR A 199 -15.16 38.00 -16.35
C THR A 199 -13.78 37.35 -16.21
N ALA A 200 -12.74 38.18 -16.28
CA ALA A 200 -11.39 37.81 -15.89
C ALA A 200 -11.36 37.64 -14.37
N PHE A 201 -11.10 36.42 -13.91
CA PHE A 201 -10.65 36.19 -12.54
C PHE A 201 -9.15 36.51 -12.46
N PRO A 202 -8.72 37.41 -11.58
CA PRO A 202 -7.30 37.64 -11.34
C PRO A 202 -6.69 36.44 -10.60
N TYR A 203 -5.62 35.89 -11.15
CA TYR A 203 -4.68 35.03 -10.43
C TYR A 203 -4.19 35.77 -9.18
N LEU A 204 -4.58 35.30 -8.00
CA LEU A 204 -3.91 35.69 -6.77
C LEU A 204 -2.65 34.86 -6.60
N ASN A 205 -1.56 35.56 -6.91
CA ASN A 205 -0.22 35.45 -6.38
C ASN A 205 -0.19 34.96 -4.91
N TYR A 206 0.10 33.67 -4.68
CA TYR A 206 0.37 33.15 -3.34
C TYR A 206 1.83 33.43 -2.99
N SER A 207 2.05 34.61 -2.40
CA SER A 207 3.32 35.02 -1.85
C SER A 207 3.57 34.29 -0.52
N ASN A 208 4.75 33.68 -0.42
CA ASN A 208 5.33 33.20 0.83
C ASN A 208 5.19 34.22 1.97
N SER A 209 4.61 33.78 3.08
CA SER A 209 4.83 34.40 4.39
C SER A 209 4.67 33.38 5.52
N ASN A 210 5.80 33.03 6.11
CA ASN A 210 6.03 32.77 7.53
C ASN A 210 5.09 31.78 8.25
N LEU A 211 5.55 30.53 8.34
CA LEU A 211 5.14 29.59 9.39
C LEU A 211 5.57 30.14 10.77
N PRO A 212 4.67 30.24 11.76
CA PRO A 212 5.09 30.40 13.14
C PRO A 212 5.61 29.04 13.66
N LEU A 213 6.84 29.06 14.15
CA LEU A 213 7.44 27.98 14.92
C LEU A 213 6.66 27.85 16.25
N ALA A 214 5.76 26.87 16.34
CA ALA A 214 5.12 26.51 17.59
C ALA A 214 6.14 25.79 18.48
N THR A 215 6.62 26.50 19.50
CA THR A 215 7.30 25.94 20.67
C THR A 215 6.36 24.98 21.40
N ALA A 216 6.68 23.69 21.37
CA ALA A 216 6.08 22.69 22.23
C ALA A 216 6.68 22.87 23.64
N GLU A 217 5.99 23.60 24.50
CA GLU A 217 6.21 23.51 25.94
C GLU A 217 5.59 22.20 26.44
N GLY A 218 6.38 21.46 27.22
CA GLY A 218 6.03 20.17 27.77
C GLY A 218 5.05 20.31 28.92
N GLU A 219 3.96 19.53 28.86
CA GLU A 219 3.11 19.28 30.01
C GLU A 219 3.52 17.95 30.68
N PRO A 220 3.69 17.93 32.02
CA PRO A 220 4.12 16.77 32.77
C PRO A 220 2.95 15.84 33.07
N TRP A 221 3.15 14.55 32.79
CA TRP A 221 2.28 13.46 33.23
C TRP A 221 2.32 13.32 34.75
N HIS A 222 1.37 13.96 35.44
CA HIS A 222 1.06 13.66 36.84
C HIS A 222 -0.19 12.78 36.95
N SER A 223 0.02 11.64 37.60
CA SER A 223 -0.89 11.06 38.60
C SER A 223 -2.19 10.40 38.10
N CYS A 224 -2.14 9.06 38.01
CA CYS A 224 -3.25 8.20 38.42
C CYS A 224 -2.65 6.99 39.15
N GLN A 225 -2.49 7.13 40.47
CA GLN A 225 -2.11 6.05 41.36
C GLN A 225 -3.08 6.07 42.55
N ASN A 226 -3.73 4.92 42.76
CA ASN A 226 -4.43 4.42 43.95
C ASN A 226 -5.82 5.00 44.26
N GLU A 227 -6.81 4.10 44.33
CA GLU A 227 -7.91 3.92 45.32
C GLU A 227 -8.87 2.88 44.67
N LEU A 228 -9.29 1.71 45.20
CA LEU A 228 -9.52 1.23 46.56
C LEU A 228 -9.45 -0.30 46.66
N ASP A 229 -8.79 -0.75 47.72
CA ASP A 229 -9.13 -1.97 48.45
C ASP A 229 -10.54 -1.87 49.06
N GLY A 230 -11.27 -2.97 48.98
CA GLY A 230 -12.08 -3.49 50.09
C GLY A 230 -13.48 -2.90 50.34
N GLN A 231 -14.51 -3.74 50.15
CA GLN A 231 -15.60 -3.91 51.13
C GLN A 231 -16.26 -5.31 51.01
N VAL A 232 -16.20 -6.01 52.16
CA VAL A 232 -17.13 -7.01 52.77
C VAL A 232 -17.46 -8.29 52.01
#